data_AF-A0A7S1QTY6-F1
#
_entry.id   AF-A0A7S1QTY6-F1
#
_cell.length_a   1.000
_cell.length_b   1.000
_cell.length_c   1.000
_cell.angle_alpha   90.00
_cell.angle_beta   90.00
_cell.angle_gamma   90.00
#
_symmetry.space_group_name_H-M   'P 1'
#
loop_
_entity.id
_entity.type
_entity.pdbx_description
1 polymer ?
#
loop_
_entity_poly.entity_id
_entity_poly.type
_entity_poly.pdbx_seq_one_letter_code
_entity_poly.pdbx_strand_id
1 'polypeptide(L)'
;SRHFGSRPLGKSARTHCRSPPSASAAEAMKACIAAMLVLAGCAGEAAAACRGQDRFDVLMCDSHMCSDCVLNWCMETCQKIQADFPDCRCASWPDARVTYSGGEFKGKGKYGDVGDYSKSADGTAF
;
A
#
# COMPACT_ATOMS: atom_id res chain seq x y z
N SER A 1 -10.85 -2.77 65.91
CA SER A 1 -11.43 -1.68 66.73
C SER A 1 -11.42 -0.40 65.91
N ARG A 2 -12.54 0.11 65.38
CA ARG A 2 -13.45 1.12 65.99
C ARG A 2 -12.63 2.21 66.71
N HIS A 3 -12.45 3.41 66.16
CA HIS A 3 -13.40 4.53 65.93
C HIS A 3 -13.05 5.67 66.90
N PHE A 4 -12.79 6.86 66.34
CA PHE A 4 -13.10 8.18 66.91
C PHE A 4 -13.35 9.06 65.66
N GLY A 5 -14.58 9.44 65.30
CA GLY A 5 -15.43 10.41 66.00
C GLY A 5 -14.93 11.82 65.61
N SER A 6 -15.67 12.78 65.06
CA SER A 6 -17.11 13.07 65.15
C SER A 6 -17.47 14.16 64.10
N ARG A 7 -18.66 14.10 63.51
CA ARG A 7 -19.31 15.25 62.83
C ARG A 7 -19.87 16.18 63.92
N PRO A 8 -20.04 17.51 63.72
CA PRO A 8 -21.31 17.98 63.13
C PRO A 8 -21.30 19.40 62.48
N LEU A 9 -22.48 19.78 61.98
CA LEU A 9 -22.96 21.14 61.62
C LEU A 9 -22.31 21.74 60.34
N GLY A 10 -23.03 22.26 59.35
CA GLY A 10 -24.37 22.85 59.36
C GLY A 10 -24.30 24.15 58.57
N LYS A 11 -24.66 24.08 57.28
CA LYS A 11 -25.34 25.08 56.44
C LYS A 11 -25.16 26.58 56.78
N SER A 12 -24.55 27.33 55.87
CA SER A 12 -24.94 28.72 55.51
C SER A 12 -24.44 29.01 54.09
N ALA A 13 -25.26 28.82 53.05
CA ALA A 13 -26.25 29.75 52.51
C ALA A 13 -25.64 31.00 51.85
N ARG A 14 -25.74 31.02 50.49
CA ARG A 14 -25.90 32.17 49.57
C ARG A 14 -24.85 33.30 49.68
N THR A 15 -24.28 33.79 48.58
CA THR A 15 -25.03 34.49 47.52
C THR A 15 -24.15 34.64 46.28
N HIS A 16 -24.76 34.38 45.12
CA HIS A 16 -24.19 34.55 43.78
C HIS A 16 -23.80 35.99 43.44
N CYS A 17 -22.85 36.12 42.52
CA CYS A 17 -22.83 36.98 41.33
C CYS A 17 -21.57 36.54 40.56
N ARG A 18 -21.55 36.16 39.28
CA ARG A 18 -22.33 36.56 38.11
C ARG A 18 -21.90 35.64 36.97
N SER A 19 -22.84 35.01 36.27
CA SER A 19 -22.57 34.20 35.08
C SER A 19 -22.12 35.08 33.89
N PRO A 20 -21.29 34.55 32.99
CA PRO A 20 -21.39 34.83 31.55
C PRO A 20 -21.89 33.58 30.77
N PRO A 21 -22.29 33.75 29.50
CA PRO A 21 -23.46 33.10 28.94
C PRO A 21 -23.21 31.71 28.35
N SER A 22 -24.28 30.93 28.32
CA SER A 22 -24.45 29.72 27.52
C SER A 22 -24.27 30.03 26.02
N ALA A 23 -23.13 29.65 25.46
CA ALA A 23 -23.02 29.36 24.04
C ALA A 23 -23.32 27.87 23.85
N SER A 24 -24.40 27.61 23.13
CA SER A 24 -25.02 26.31 22.88
C SER A 24 -24.05 25.23 22.41
N ALA A 25 -24.21 24.00 22.93
CA ALA A 25 -23.47 22.79 22.58
C ALA A 25 -23.57 22.34 21.11
N ALA A 26 -24.24 23.12 20.25
CA ALA A 26 -24.47 22.81 18.84
C ALA A 26 -23.30 23.21 17.91
N GLU A 27 -22.41 24.10 18.34
CA GLU A 27 -21.33 24.65 17.50
C GLU A 27 -20.03 23.82 17.55
N ALA A 28 -19.88 22.95 18.56
CA ALA A 28 -18.70 22.08 18.71
C ALA A 28 -18.78 20.80 17.85
N MET A 29 -19.98 20.35 17.47
CA MET A 29 -20.16 19.09 16.73
C MET A 29 -19.81 19.21 15.24
N LYS A 30 -19.96 20.41 14.64
CA LYS A 30 -19.61 20.66 13.23
C LYS A 30 -18.11 20.80 13.01
N ALA A 31 -17.40 21.40 13.95
CA ALA A 31 -15.94 21.53 13.90
C ALA A 31 -15.25 20.17 13.97
N CYS A 32 -15.77 19.22 14.76
CA CYS A 32 -15.24 17.86 14.82
C CYS A 32 -15.47 17.07 13.53
N ILE A 33 -16.61 17.23 12.86
CA ILE A 33 -16.91 16.51 11.61
C ILE A 33 -16.04 17.04 10.46
N ALA A 34 -15.83 18.35 10.37
CA ALA A 34 -14.92 18.93 9.38
C ALA A 34 -13.46 18.51 9.60
N ALA A 35 -13.02 18.40 10.85
CA ALA A 35 -11.65 17.96 11.17
C ALA A 35 -11.41 16.46 10.87
N MET A 36 -12.42 15.59 11.01
CA MET A 36 -12.28 14.17 10.66
C MET A 36 -12.30 13.90 9.15
N LEU A 37 -13.00 14.72 8.35
CA LEU A 37 -13.07 14.54 6.90
C LEU A 37 -11.79 14.96 6.16
N VAL A 38 -10.95 15.80 6.75
CA VAL A 38 -9.69 16.26 6.14
C VAL A 38 -8.52 15.25 6.34
N LEU A 39 -8.62 14.33 7.31
CA LEU A 39 -7.63 13.26 7.52
C LEU A 39 -7.89 11.97 6.74
N ALA A 40 -8.99 11.87 5.99
CA ALA A 40 -9.34 10.68 5.21
C ALA A 40 -8.84 10.71 3.74
N GLY A 41 -8.03 11.71 3.38
CA GLY A 41 -7.68 12.04 2.00
C GLY A 41 -6.37 11.47 1.43
N CYS A 42 -5.86 10.34 1.96
CA CYS A 42 -4.82 9.54 1.30
C CYS A 42 -5.13 8.04 1.42
N ALA A 43 -6.36 7.64 1.10
CA ALA A 43 -6.58 6.26 0.66
C ALA A 43 -6.14 6.20 -0.80
N GLY A 44 -4.85 5.90 -1.02
CA GLY A 44 -4.45 5.32 -2.31
C GLY A 44 -5.37 4.12 -2.55
N GLU A 45 -5.92 4.04 -3.76
CA GLU A 45 -6.82 2.98 -4.22
C GLU A 45 -6.38 1.68 -3.57
N ALA A 46 -7.21 1.10 -2.69
CA ALA A 46 -6.93 -0.22 -2.16
C ALA A 46 -7.06 -1.17 -3.35
N ALA A 47 -5.95 -1.34 -4.09
CA ALA A 47 -5.72 -2.51 -4.92
C ALA A 47 -6.21 -3.68 -4.09
N ALA A 48 -7.17 -4.44 -4.61
CA ALA A 48 -7.71 -5.60 -3.92
C ALA A 48 -6.54 -6.34 -3.27
N ALA A 49 -6.59 -6.54 -1.94
CA ALA A 49 -5.39 -6.89 -1.17
C ALA A 49 -4.63 -8.03 -1.88
N CYS A 50 -3.50 -7.69 -2.51
CA CYS A 50 -2.78 -8.59 -3.40
C CYS A 50 -2.52 -9.90 -2.67
N ARG A 51 -2.99 -11.01 -3.25
CA ARG A 51 -2.79 -12.33 -2.64
C ARG A 51 -1.32 -12.73 -2.77
N GLY A 52 -0.52 -12.39 -1.76
CA GLY A 52 0.88 -12.80 -1.67
C GLY A 52 1.84 -11.84 -2.37
N GLN A 53 1.74 -10.55 -2.04
CA GLN A 53 2.64 -9.50 -2.54
C GLN A 53 4.11 -9.88 -2.36
N ASP A 54 4.52 -10.43 -1.22
CA ASP A 54 5.90 -10.85 -0.98
C ASP A 54 6.43 -11.86 -2.03
N ARG A 55 5.57 -12.79 -2.47
CA ARG A 55 5.94 -13.77 -3.50
C ARG A 55 5.98 -13.12 -4.88
N PHE A 56 5.01 -12.26 -5.16
CA PHE A 56 4.98 -11.50 -6.39
C PHE A 56 6.22 -10.61 -6.52
N ASP A 57 6.61 -9.90 -5.45
CA ASP A 57 7.79 -9.04 -5.45
C ASP A 57 9.05 -9.82 -5.78
N VAL A 58 9.27 -10.98 -5.15
CA VAL A 58 10.41 -11.85 -5.46
C VAL A 58 10.38 -12.36 -6.89
N LEU A 59 9.22 -12.79 -7.41
CA LEU A 59 9.11 -13.42 -8.72
C LEU A 59 9.11 -12.42 -9.88
N MET A 60 8.51 -11.24 -9.66
CA MET A 60 8.19 -10.25 -10.69
C MET A 60 9.01 -8.98 -10.54
N CYS A 61 9.09 -8.41 -9.34
CA CYS A 61 9.60 -7.06 -9.15
C CYS A 61 11.12 -7.01 -8.96
N ASP A 62 11.65 -7.96 -8.19
CA ASP A 62 13.06 -8.01 -7.80
C ASP A 62 13.85 -9.08 -8.58
N SER A 63 13.17 -9.90 -9.38
CA SER A 63 13.81 -10.97 -10.16
C SER A 63 14.52 -10.42 -11.39
N HIS A 64 15.75 -10.91 -11.63
CA HIS A 64 16.48 -10.72 -12.89
C HIS A 64 15.65 -11.18 -14.11
N MET A 65 14.83 -12.22 -13.93
CA MET A 65 13.99 -12.75 -15.00
C MET A 65 13.09 -11.68 -15.62
N CYS A 66 12.55 -10.77 -14.81
CA CYS A 66 11.58 -9.80 -15.28
C CYS A 66 12.12 -8.37 -15.39
N SER A 67 13.36 -8.13 -14.96
CA SER A 67 14.04 -6.84 -15.10
C SER A 67 14.98 -6.85 -16.30
N ASP A 68 15.91 -7.81 -16.33
CA ASP A 68 17.10 -7.75 -17.18
C ASP A 68 17.30 -8.93 -18.14
N CYS A 69 16.60 -10.04 -17.95
CA CYS A 69 16.67 -11.17 -18.87
C CYS A 69 16.18 -10.78 -20.27
N VAL A 70 16.84 -11.25 -21.33
CA VAL A 70 16.48 -10.95 -22.73
C VAL A 70 15.85 -12.12 -23.49
N LEU A 71 15.68 -13.27 -22.82
CA LEU A 71 15.13 -14.48 -23.43
C LEU A 71 13.60 -14.40 -23.52
N ASN A 72 12.99 -15.00 -24.54
CA ASN A 72 11.53 -15.03 -24.70
C ASN A 72 10.85 -15.73 -23.53
N TRP A 73 11.45 -16.82 -23.05
CA TRP A 73 10.95 -17.55 -21.90
C TRP A 73 10.78 -16.65 -20.67
N CYS A 74 11.69 -15.69 -20.46
CA CYS A 74 11.57 -14.74 -19.36
C CYS A 74 10.29 -13.91 -19.52
N MET A 75 10.00 -13.41 -20.73
CA MET A 75 8.83 -12.55 -20.99
C MET A 75 7.53 -13.30 -20.79
N GLU A 76 7.44 -14.49 -21.38
CA GLU A 76 6.27 -15.35 -21.24
C GLU A 76 6.03 -15.75 -19.79
N THR A 77 7.10 -16.02 -19.04
CA THR A 77 6.99 -16.42 -17.63
C THR A 77 6.56 -15.27 -16.74
N CYS A 78 7.12 -14.07 -16.95
CA CYS A 78 6.70 -12.86 -16.25
C CYS A 78 5.23 -12.50 -16.51
N GLN A 79 4.75 -12.69 -17.74
CA GLN A 79 3.32 -12.54 -18.08
C GLN A 79 2.44 -13.56 -17.37
N LYS A 80 2.87 -14.82 -17.28
CA LYS A 80 2.17 -15.88 -16.53
C LYS A 80 2.11 -15.57 -15.04
N ILE A 81 3.22 -15.14 -14.43
CA ILE A 81 3.25 -14.72 -13.03
C ILE A 81 2.26 -13.58 -12.79
N GLN A 82 2.22 -12.58 -13.66
CA GLN A 82 1.22 -11.52 -13.53
C GLN A 82 -0.22 -12.04 -13.63
N ALA A 83 -0.49 -13.04 -14.48
CA ALA A 83 -1.82 -13.66 -14.57
C ALA A 83 -2.19 -14.47 -13.32
N ASP A 84 -1.21 -15.11 -12.67
CA ASP A 84 -1.40 -15.86 -11.42
C ASP A 84 -1.63 -14.94 -10.21
N PHE A 85 -1.18 -13.68 -10.31
CA PHE A 85 -1.27 -12.65 -9.28
C PHE A 85 -1.99 -11.39 -9.82
N PRO A 86 -3.27 -11.49 -10.24
CA PRO A 86 -3.95 -10.44 -10.99
C PRO A 86 -4.20 -9.16 -10.17
N ASP A 87 -4.19 -9.28 -8.85
CA ASP A 87 -4.38 -8.19 -7.89
C ASP A 87 -3.06 -7.56 -7.41
N CYS A 88 -1.92 -8.05 -7.92
CA CYS A 88 -0.59 -7.65 -7.46
C CYS A 88 0.14 -6.72 -8.43
N ARG A 89 0.95 -5.82 -7.85
CA ARG A 89 1.69 -4.81 -8.61
C ARG A 89 2.98 -4.45 -7.91
N CYS A 90 4.03 -4.20 -8.67
CA CYS A 90 5.27 -3.69 -8.09
C CYS A 90 5.09 -2.24 -7.64
N ALA A 91 5.52 -1.93 -6.41
CA ALA A 91 5.43 -0.57 -5.86
C ALA A 91 6.22 0.46 -6.69
N SER A 92 7.27 0.03 -7.40
CA SER A 92 8.12 0.88 -8.24
C SER A 92 7.51 1.23 -9.60
N TRP A 93 6.40 0.58 -10.01
CA TRP A 93 5.81 0.84 -11.31
C TRP A 93 5.02 2.16 -11.33
N PRO A 94 5.19 3.02 -12.35
CA PRO A 94 4.43 4.28 -12.46
C PRO A 94 2.95 3.98 -12.66
N ASP A 95 2.00 4.68 -12.03
CA ASP A 95 0.55 4.33 -12.02
C ASP A 95 -0.04 3.94 -13.37
N ALA A 96 0.40 4.57 -14.46
CA ALA A 96 -0.02 4.25 -15.83
C ALA A 96 0.32 2.81 -16.27
N ARG A 97 1.31 2.17 -15.65
CA ARG A 97 1.72 0.78 -15.93
C ARG A 97 0.86 -0.18 -15.12
N VAL A 98 -0.14 -0.76 -15.76
CA VAL A 98 -0.99 -1.79 -15.13
C VAL A 98 -0.42 -3.19 -15.35
N THR A 99 0.29 -3.42 -16.45
CA THR A 99 0.80 -4.74 -16.83
C THR A 99 2.31 -4.78 -16.94
N TYR A 100 2.89 -5.99 -16.83
CA TYR A 100 4.29 -6.24 -17.09
C TYR A 100 4.68 -5.75 -18.49
N SER A 101 3.90 -6.15 -19.50
CA SER A 101 4.10 -5.79 -20.92
C SER A 101 3.96 -4.30 -21.21
N GLY A 102 3.24 -3.56 -20.36
CA GLY A 102 3.06 -2.11 -20.49
C GLY A 102 4.28 -1.29 -20.05
N GLY A 103 5.26 -1.90 -19.38
CA GLY A 103 6.49 -1.22 -18.99
C GLY A 103 7.68 -1.53 -19.87
N GLU A 104 8.84 -1.02 -19.47
CA GLU A 104 10.12 -1.34 -20.06
C GLU A 104 10.75 -2.53 -19.34
N PHE A 105 11.33 -3.45 -20.10
CA PHE A 105 12.10 -4.60 -19.65
C PHE A 105 13.14 -4.93 -20.74
N LYS A 106 14.31 -5.47 -20.36
CA LYS A 106 15.33 -5.83 -21.35
C LYS A 106 14.78 -6.87 -22.32
N GLY A 107 15.12 -6.78 -23.60
CA GLY A 107 14.63 -7.76 -24.59
C GLY A 107 13.21 -7.51 -25.14
N LYS A 108 12.49 -6.49 -24.66
CA LYS A 108 11.21 -6.05 -25.26
C LYS A 108 11.40 -5.74 -26.75
N GLY A 109 10.63 -6.42 -27.60
CA GLY A 109 10.70 -6.25 -29.06
C GLY A 109 12.00 -6.73 -29.72
N LYS A 110 12.84 -7.50 -29.01
CA LYS A 110 14.14 -7.99 -29.51
C LYS A 110 14.14 -9.44 -29.95
N TYR A 111 13.04 -10.18 -29.79
CA TYR A 111 13.08 -11.62 -30.04
C TYR A 111 13.09 -11.93 -31.54
N GLY A 112 14.18 -12.55 -31.98
CA GLY A 112 14.45 -13.06 -33.32
C GLY A 112 14.73 -14.57 -33.29
N ASP A 113 14.83 -15.16 -34.49
CA ASP A 113 14.66 -16.58 -34.84
C ASP A 113 15.12 -17.65 -33.81
N VAL A 114 14.26 -18.66 -33.60
CA VAL A 114 14.55 -19.84 -32.76
C VAL A 114 15.65 -20.67 -33.43
N GLY A 115 16.88 -20.63 -32.91
CA GLY A 115 17.95 -21.52 -33.40
C GLY A 115 19.39 -21.02 -33.22
N ASP A 116 19.60 -19.79 -32.77
CA ASP A 116 20.95 -19.20 -32.65
C ASP A 116 21.62 -19.47 -31.29
N TYR A 117 21.55 -20.72 -30.81
CA TYR A 117 22.12 -21.08 -29.50
C TYR A 117 23.43 -21.87 -29.54
N SER A 118 23.88 -22.33 -30.72
CA SER A 118 25.18 -22.99 -30.89
C SER A 118 25.59 -23.00 -32.36
N LYS A 119 26.27 -21.96 -32.84
CA LYS A 119 27.09 -22.07 -34.06
C LYS A 119 28.50 -21.60 -33.76
N SER A 120 29.31 -22.53 -33.24
CA SER A 120 30.74 -22.48 -33.52
C SER A 120 30.91 -22.73 -35.01
N ALA A 121 31.06 -21.66 -35.79
CA ALA A 121 31.81 -21.76 -37.03
C ALA A 121 33.24 -22.09 -36.59
N ASP A 122 33.57 -23.39 -36.54
CA ASP A 122 34.90 -23.99 -36.51
C ASP A 122 34.82 -25.33 -35.75
N GLY A 123 34.55 -26.38 -36.50
CA GLY A 123 34.46 -27.76 -36.00
C GLY A 123 35.81 -28.31 -35.57
N THR A 124 36.26 -27.98 -34.35
CA THR A 124 37.25 -28.79 -33.63
C THR A 124 36.65 -29.21 -32.29
N ALA A 125 36.00 -30.38 -32.34
CA ALA A 125 35.60 -31.13 -31.15
C ALA A 125 36.86 -31.57 -30.38
N PHE A 126 36.85 -31.36 -29.06
CA PHE A 126 37.70 -32.09 -28.11
C PHE A 126 36.96 -33.33 -27.63
#